data_AF-A0A962NHV0-F1
#
_entry.id   AF-A0A962NHV0-F1
#
_cell.length_a   1.000
_cell.length_b   1.000
_cell.length_c   1.000
_cell.angle_alpha   90.00
_cell.angle_beta   90.00
_cell.angle_gamma   90.00
#
_symmetry.space_group_name_H-M   'P 1'
#
loop_
_entity.id
_entity.type
_entity.pdbx_description
1 polymer ?
#
loop_
_entity_poly.entity_id
_entity_poly.type
_entity_poly.pdbx_seq_one_letter_code
_entity_poly.pdbx_strand_id
1 'polypeptide(L)'
;QRVYVEGAQCLGLYASKLVDEAAHDPVPEQRHNAHLLLELLTPIIKAWSSDYCLKANELAVQILGGYGYTRDYPVEQNYRDNRINPIHEGTNGIQALDLLGRKLMAEKGAALGLLLQRIEHCCRLADGDEALQPYAQALREAASRAANSSRLAAQRMAGGEIRPVLANAHWYMQLLG
;
A
#
# COMPACT_ATOMS: atom_id res chain seq x y z
N GLN A 1 -15.88 0.04 4.75
CA GLN A 1 -16.09 0.55 3.38
C GLN A 1 -15.38 1.88 3.18
N ARG A 2 -15.86 2.97 3.79
CA ARG A 2 -15.34 4.33 3.56
C ARG A 2 -13.82 4.45 3.67
N VAL A 3 -13.24 3.98 4.77
CA VAL A 3 -11.78 4.05 5.01
C VAL A 3 -10.95 3.30 3.96
N TYR A 4 -11.46 2.21 3.38
CA TYR A 4 -10.76 1.48 2.32
C TYR A 4 -10.78 2.24 1.00
N VAL A 5 -11.94 2.77 0.62
CA VAL A 5 -12.12 3.50 -0.64
C VAL A 5 -11.36 4.82 -0.60
N GLU A 6 -11.54 5.62 0.46
CA GLU A 6 -10.85 6.90 0.61
C GLU A 6 -9.33 6.70 0.75
N GLY A 7 -8.89 5.70 1.51
CA GLY A 7 -7.47 5.36 1.63
C GLY A 7 -6.83 4.97 0.29
N ALA A 8 -7.46 4.06 -0.45
CA ALA A 8 -7.00 3.65 -1.78
C ALA A 8 -6.98 4.83 -2.78
N GLN A 9 -8.01 5.68 -2.74
CA GLN A 9 -8.09 6.86 -3.60
C GLN A 9 -6.97 7.87 -3.27
N CYS A 10 -6.72 8.15 -1.99
CA CYS A 10 -5.62 9.00 -1.55
C CYS A 10 -4.27 8.45 -1.99
N LEU A 11 -4.05 7.14 -1.85
CA LEU A 11 -2.82 6.49 -2.27
C LEU A 11 -2.61 6.56 -3.80
N GLY A 12 -3.68 6.35 -4.57
CA GLY A 12 -3.64 6.48 -6.03
C GLY A 12 -3.32 7.91 -6.49
N LEU A 13 -3.99 8.92 -5.91
CA LEU A 13 -3.71 10.33 -6.19
C LEU A 13 -2.28 10.72 -5.80
N TYR A 14 -1.79 10.19 -4.69
CA TYR A 14 -0.43 10.41 -4.25
C TYR A 14 0.58 9.83 -5.24
N ALA A 15 0.38 8.61 -5.74
CA ALA A 15 1.26 8.07 -6.77
C ALA A 15 1.17 8.83 -8.10
N SER A 16 -0.01 9.30 -8.51
CA SER A 16 -0.12 10.17 -9.69
C SER A 16 0.74 11.43 -9.53
N LYS A 17 0.73 12.07 -8.35
CA LYS A 17 1.64 13.18 -8.05
C LYS A 17 3.12 12.76 -8.17
N LEU A 18 3.49 11.57 -7.71
CA LEU A 18 4.86 11.07 -7.82
C LEU A 18 5.28 10.79 -9.27
N VAL A 19 4.35 10.36 -10.13
CA VAL A 19 4.62 10.21 -11.58
C VAL A 19 5.05 11.54 -12.17
N ASP A 20 4.30 12.62 -11.89
CA ASP A 20 4.62 13.95 -12.39
C ASP A 20 5.95 14.48 -11.81
N GLU A 21 6.17 14.31 -10.49
CA GLU A 21 7.43 14.71 -9.83
C GLU A 21 8.63 13.95 -10.40
N ALA A 22 8.53 12.63 -10.59
CA ALA A 22 9.60 11.81 -11.13
C ALA A 22 10.00 12.23 -12.55
N ALA A 23 9.04 12.70 -13.35
CA ALA A 23 9.30 13.12 -14.72
C ALA A 23 9.77 14.58 -14.83
N HIS A 24 9.27 15.48 -13.98
CA HIS A 24 9.35 16.92 -14.23
C HIS A 24 9.95 17.76 -13.09
N ASP A 25 10.25 17.21 -11.92
CA ASP A 25 10.83 18.02 -10.84
C ASP A 25 12.15 18.68 -11.32
N PRO A 26 12.34 19.99 -11.09
CA PRO A 26 13.55 20.70 -11.55
C PRO A 26 14.83 20.17 -10.90
N VAL A 27 14.74 19.57 -9.70
CA VAL A 27 15.87 19.04 -8.94
C VAL A 27 16.05 17.55 -9.25
N PRO A 28 17.19 17.11 -9.85
CA PRO A 28 17.41 15.72 -10.23
C PRO A 28 17.27 14.71 -9.09
N GLU A 29 17.69 15.09 -7.87
CA GLU A 29 17.54 14.25 -6.68
C GLU A 29 16.07 14.03 -6.30
N GLN A 30 15.23 15.05 -6.44
CA GLN A 30 13.80 14.92 -6.14
C GLN A 30 13.09 14.03 -7.16
N ARG A 31 13.48 14.12 -8.45
CA ARG A 31 13.02 13.17 -9.47
C ARG A 31 13.37 11.72 -9.11
N HIS A 32 14.61 11.48 -8.69
CA HIS A 32 15.07 10.15 -8.25
C HIS A 32 14.27 9.65 -7.04
N ASN A 33 14.12 10.48 -6.01
CA ASN A 33 13.38 10.12 -4.80
C ASN A 33 11.89 9.83 -5.08
N ALA A 34 11.26 10.62 -5.96
CA ALA A 34 9.89 10.39 -6.40
C ALA A 34 9.77 9.06 -7.18
N HIS A 35 10.71 8.78 -8.08
CA HIS A 35 10.76 7.52 -8.80
C HIS A 35 10.91 6.31 -7.86
N LEU A 36 11.83 6.38 -6.90
CA LEU A 36 12.01 5.31 -5.89
C LEU A 36 10.75 5.04 -5.08
N LEU A 37 10.07 6.10 -4.63
CA LEU A 37 8.81 5.95 -3.91
C LEU A 37 7.73 5.35 -4.79
N LEU A 38 7.61 5.80 -6.04
CA LEU A 38 6.65 5.28 -6.99
C LEU A 38 6.87 3.78 -7.25
N GLU A 39 8.12 3.35 -7.39
CA GLU A 39 8.48 1.93 -7.58
C GLU A 39 8.07 1.04 -6.39
N LEU A 40 8.15 1.57 -5.17
CA LEU A 40 7.69 0.88 -3.96
C LEU A 40 6.16 0.84 -3.86
N LEU A 41 5.49 1.97 -4.17
CA LEU A 41 4.06 2.14 -3.95
C LEU A 41 3.19 1.52 -5.04
N THR A 42 3.68 1.42 -6.28
CA THR A 42 2.93 0.84 -7.41
C THR A 42 2.36 -0.57 -7.11
N PRO A 43 3.16 -1.55 -6.63
CA PRO A 43 2.60 -2.87 -6.30
C PRO A 43 1.62 -2.82 -5.12
N ILE A 44 1.79 -1.88 -4.17
CA ILE A 44 0.89 -1.68 -3.03
C ILE A 44 -0.46 -1.15 -3.53
N ILE A 45 -0.45 -0.11 -4.34
CA ILE A 45 -1.66 0.48 -4.95
C ILE A 45 -2.44 -0.59 -5.69
N LYS A 46 -1.76 -1.40 -6.50
CA LYS A 46 -2.39 -2.49 -7.24
C LYS A 46 -3.01 -3.51 -6.28
N ALA A 47 -2.21 -4.12 -5.41
CA ALA A 47 -2.64 -5.27 -4.64
C ALA A 47 -3.58 -4.89 -3.49
N TRP A 48 -3.21 -3.90 -2.68
CA TRP A 48 -3.99 -3.48 -1.52
C TRP A 48 -5.35 -2.90 -1.95
N SER A 49 -5.36 -1.99 -2.93
CA SER A 49 -6.63 -1.39 -3.38
C SER A 49 -7.55 -2.44 -3.99
N SER A 50 -7.01 -3.39 -4.76
CA SER A 50 -7.84 -4.44 -5.36
C SER A 50 -8.41 -5.42 -4.32
N ASP A 51 -7.70 -5.71 -3.22
CA ASP A 51 -8.22 -6.52 -2.11
C ASP A 51 -9.29 -5.75 -1.31
N TYR A 52 -8.97 -4.54 -0.85
CA TYR A 52 -9.81 -3.81 0.10
C TYR A 52 -10.98 -3.06 -0.54
N CYS A 53 -10.88 -2.60 -1.79
CA CYS A 53 -12.04 -2.06 -2.51
C CYS A 53 -13.01 -3.18 -2.90
N LEU A 54 -12.53 -4.40 -3.17
CA LEU A 54 -13.41 -5.56 -3.34
C LEU A 54 -14.10 -5.92 -2.01
N LYS A 55 -13.38 -5.85 -0.88
CA LYS A 55 -13.99 -6.01 0.45
C LYS A 55 -15.03 -4.93 0.75
N ALA A 56 -14.81 -3.70 0.28
CA ALA A 56 -15.81 -2.65 0.40
C ALA A 56 -17.09 -2.98 -0.38
N ASN A 57 -16.99 -3.54 -1.59
CA ASN A 57 -18.14 -4.02 -2.35
C ASN A 57 -18.86 -5.18 -1.66
N GLU A 58 -18.11 -6.14 -1.08
CA GLU A 58 -18.69 -7.24 -0.29
C GLU A 58 -19.54 -6.71 0.87
N LEU A 59 -18.99 -5.77 1.63
CA LEU A 59 -19.71 -5.12 2.72
C LEU A 59 -20.95 -4.36 2.20
N ALA A 60 -20.88 -3.79 0.98
CA ALA A 60 -21.99 -3.02 0.42
C ALA A 60 -23.16 -3.94 0.04
N VAL A 61 -22.87 -5.12 -0.51
CA VAL A 61 -23.87 -6.19 -0.68
C VAL A 61 -24.51 -6.53 0.66
N GLN A 62 -23.71 -6.71 1.71
CA GLN A 62 -24.20 -7.07 3.05
C GLN A 62 -25.15 -6.03 3.66
N ILE A 63 -24.90 -4.73 3.44
CA ILE A 63 -25.77 -3.65 3.93
C ILE A 63 -27.17 -3.73 3.32
N LEU A 64 -27.30 -4.11 2.05
CA LEU A 64 -28.58 -4.25 1.37
C LEU A 64 -29.27 -5.61 1.66
N GLY A 65 -28.63 -6.51 2.40
CA GLY A 65 -29.16 -7.84 2.69
C GLY A 65 -29.49 -8.62 1.40
N GLY A 66 -30.66 -9.26 1.36
CA GLY A 66 -31.09 -10.04 0.18
C GLY A 66 -31.17 -9.19 -1.10
N TYR A 67 -31.54 -7.91 -1.00
CA TYR A 67 -31.58 -7.00 -2.15
C TYR A 67 -30.20 -6.70 -2.72
N GLY A 68 -29.14 -6.80 -1.91
CA GLY A 68 -27.78 -6.68 -2.40
C GLY A 68 -27.36 -7.81 -3.35
N TYR A 69 -28.12 -8.91 -3.38
CA TYR A 69 -27.88 -10.07 -4.23
C TYR A 69 -28.79 -10.10 -5.46
N THR A 70 -29.75 -9.18 -5.57
CA THR A 70 -30.61 -9.05 -6.75
C THR A 70 -29.98 -8.07 -7.74
N ARG A 71 -30.44 -8.12 -9.00
CA ARG A 71 -30.01 -7.18 -10.05
C ARG A 71 -30.75 -5.85 -10.02
N ASP A 72 -31.62 -5.64 -9.02
CA ASP A 72 -32.35 -4.39 -8.85
C ASP A 72 -31.45 -3.26 -8.35
N TYR A 73 -30.32 -3.62 -7.72
CA TYR A 73 -29.29 -2.70 -7.24
C TYR A 73 -27.94 -3.03 -7.88
N PRO A 74 -27.10 -2.01 -8.19
CA PRO A 74 -25.85 -2.22 -8.94
C PRO A 74 -24.73 -2.87 -8.12
N VAL A 75 -24.92 -3.10 -6.81
CA VAL A 75 -23.85 -3.51 -5.91
C VAL A 75 -23.29 -4.90 -6.24
N GLU A 76 -24.14 -5.82 -6.72
CA GLU A 76 -23.71 -7.16 -7.16
C GLU A 76 -22.81 -7.06 -8.40
N GLN A 77 -23.18 -6.18 -9.34
CA GLN A 77 -22.39 -5.93 -10.54
C GLN A 77 -21.04 -5.31 -10.18
N ASN A 78 -21.03 -4.29 -9.32
CA ASN A 78 -19.79 -3.67 -8.85
C ASN A 78 -18.85 -4.69 -8.19
N TYR A 79 -19.39 -5.63 -7.41
CA TYR A 79 -18.58 -6.71 -6.83
C TYR A 79 -17.98 -7.61 -7.92
N ARG A 80 -18.80 -8.09 -8.86
CA ARG A 80 -18.33 -8.95 -9.96
C ARG A 80 -17.28 -8.26 -10.83
N ASP A 81 -17.52 -7.01 -11.19
CA ASP A 81 -16.66 -6.25 -12.10
C ASP A 81 -15.31 -5.96 -11.43
N ASN A 82 -15.28 -5.67 -10.12
CA ASN A 82 -14.03 -5.47 -9.37
C ASN A 82 -13.30 -6.78 -9.01
N ARG A 83 -13.94 -7.95 -9.15
CA ARG A 83 -13.33 -9.24 -8.77
C ARG A 83 -12.11 -9.61 -9.63
N ILE A 84 -11.98 -9.03 -10.81
CA ILE A 84 -10.83 -9.22 -11.70
C ILE A 84 -9.57 -8.48 -11.21
N ASN A 85 -9.72 -7.39 -10.45
CA ASN A 85 -8.61 -6.50 -10.08
C ASN A 85 -7.48 -7.22 -9.31
N PRO A 86 -7.78 -8.16 -8.37
CA PRO A 86 -6.73 -8.97 -7.73
C PRO A 86 -5.99 -9.95 -8.66
N ILE A 87 -6.48 -10.17 -9.88
CA ILE A 87 -6.03 -11.23 -10.81
C ILE A 87 -5.22 -10.67 -11.98
N HIS A 88 -5.78 -9.69 -12.71
CA HIS A 88 -5.12 -9.16 -13.91
C HIS A 88 -3.88 -8.33 -13.58
N GLU A 89 -3.03 -8.09 -14.59
CA GLU A 89 -1.82 -7.24 -14.49
C GLU A 89 -0.87 -7.69 -13.37
N GLY A 90 -0.78 -9.00 -13.17
CA GLY A 90 -0.03 -9.64 -12.09
C GLY A 90 -0.91 -9.84 -10.86
N THR A 91 -1.07 -11.09 -10.42
CA THR A 91 -1.91 -11.40 -9.26
C THR A 91 -1.37 -10.75 -7.99
N ASN A 92 -2.22 -10.54 -6.98
CA ASN A 92 -1.78 -9.92 -5.72
C ASN A 92 -0.64 -10.67 -5.04
N GLY A 93 -0.54 -11.99 -5.22
CA GLY A 93 0.61 -12.77 -4.77
C GLY A 93 1.91 -12.42 -5.52
N ILE A 94 1.85 -12.22 -6.84
CA ILE A 94 3.00 -11.77 -7.63
C ILE A 94 3.42 -10.36 -7.25
N GLN A 95 2.46 -9.44 -7.07
CA GLN A 95 2.72 -8.08 -6.60
C GLN A 95 3.39 -8.07 -5.22
N ALA A 96 2.95 -8.94 -4.32
CA ALA A 96 3.55 -9.11 -2.99
C ALA A 96 4.98 -9.64 -3.06
N LEU A 97 5.22 -10.66 -3.89
CA LEU A 97 6.57 -11.21 -4.11
C LEU A 97 7.51 -10.18 -4.74
N ASP A 98 7.00 -9.36 -5.66
CA ASP A 98 7.74 -8.25 -6.24
C ASP A 98 8.13 -7.22 -5.18
N LEU A 99 7.16 -6.78 -4.38
CA LEU A 99 7.37 -5.81 -3.31
C LEU A 99 8.45 -6.26 -2.33
N LEU A 100 8.28 -7.43 -1.72
CA LEU A 100 9.19 -7.93 -0.68
C LEU A 100 10.53 -8.40 -1.26
N GLY A 101 10.49 -9.09 -2.40
CA GLY A 101 11.67 -9.74 -2.98
C GLY A 101 12.54 -8.83 -3.85
N ARG A 102 11.98 -7.76 -4.43
CA ARG A 102 12.71 -6.86 -5.33
C ARG A 102 12.64 -5.40 -4.89
N LYS A 103 11.44 -4.81 -4.81
CA LYS A 103 11.28 -3.35 -4.59
C LYS A 103 11.83 -2.90 -3.24
N LEU A 104 11.57 -3.66 -2.18
CA LEU A 104 12.08 -3.38 -0.83
C LEU A 104 13.61 -3.46 -0.76
N MET A 105 14.21 -4.42 -1.47
CA MET A 105 15.65 -4.70 -1.40
C MET A 105 16.47 -3.80 -2.34
N ALA A 106 15.81 -3.14 -3.29
CA ALA A 106 16.44 -2.21 -4.21
C ALA A 106 17.12 -1.05 -3.47
N GLU A 107 18.27 -0.61 -3.98
CA GLU A 107 19.07 0.50 -3.42
C GLU A 107 19.25 0.42 -1.89
N LYS A 108 19.44 -0.80 -1.36
CA LYS A 108 19.60 -1.06 0.08
C LYS A 108 18.43 -0.53 0.93
N GLY A 109 17.21 -0.54 0.38
CA GLY A 109 16.00 -0.11 1.07
C GLY A 109 15.76 1.40 1.07
N ALA A 110 16.39 2.15 0.16
CA ALA A 110 16.26 3.60 0.06
C ALA A 110 14.79 4.06 -0.03
N ALA A 111 13.97 3.39 -0.84
CA ALA A 111 12.56 3.73 -1.01
C ALA A 111 11.75 3.64 0.29
N LEU A 112 11.97 2.60 1.10
CA LEU A 112 11.33 2.47 2.41
C LEU A 112 11.81 3.59 3.36
N GLY A 113 13.10 3.91 3.34
CA GLY A 113 13.66 5.00 4.12
C GLY A 113 12.96 6.34 3.81
N LEU A 114 12.79 6.65 2.52
CA LEU A 114 12.06 7.85 2.06
C LEU A 114 10.60 7.84 2.52
N LEU A 115 9.92 6.70 2.43
CA LEU A 115 8.52 6.58 2.87
C LEU A 115 8.39 6.85 4.38
N LEU A 116 9.24 6.22 5.19
CA LEU A 116 9.25 6.40 6.64
C LEU A 116 9.56 7.85 7.02
N GLN A 117 10.46 8.52 6.31
CA GLN A 117 10.74 9.94 6.51
C GLN A 117 9.52 10.83 6.19
N ARG A 118 8.79 10.54 5.10
CA ARG A 118 7.56 11.27 4.75
C ARG A 118 6.44 11.05 5.77
N ILE A 119 6.27 9.81 6.24
CA ILE A 119 5.31 9.47 7.31
C ILE A 119 5.64 10.25 8.58
N GLU A 120 6.89 10.20 9.02
CA GLU A 120 7.32 10.88 10.24
C GLU A 120 7.22 12.42 10.11
N HIS A 121 7.48 12.98 8.92
CA HIS A 121 7.20 14.39 8.67
C HIS A 121 5.71 14.73 8.82
N CYS A 122 4.81 13.91 8.28
CA CYS A 122 3.37 14.09 8.44
C CYS A 122 2.95 14.01 9.92
N CYS A 123 3.47 13.05 10.67
CA CYS A 123 3.21 12.95 12.11
C CYS A 123 3.68 14.19 12.87
N ARG A 124 4.82 14.78 12.51
CA ARG A 124 5.28 16.05 13.11
C ARG A 124 4.37 17.24 12.80
N LEU A 125 3.79 17.30 11.60
CA LEU A 125 2.83 18.36 11.27
C LEU A 125 1.56 18.27 12.13
N ALA A 126 1.22 17.06 12.60
CA ALA A 126 0.12 16.83 13.53
C ALA A 126 0.48 17.16 14.99
N ASP A 127 1.74 17.44 15.32
CA ASP A 127 2.16 17.64 16.71
C ASP A 127 1.45 18.83 17.39
N GLY A 128 0.98 19.81 16.61
CA GLY A 128 0.24 20.99 17.10
C GLY A 128 -1.27 20.81 17.28
N ASP A 129 -1.83 19.64 16.92
CA ASP A 129 -3.27 19.37 17.01
C ASP A 129 -3.54 18.17 17.93
N GLU A 130 -4.12 18.43 19.10
CA GLU A 130 -4.45 17.41 20.10
C GLU A 130 -5.38 16.33 19.54
N ALA A 131 -6.27 16.67 18.60
CA ALA A 131 -7.19 15.71 17.99
C ALA A 131 -6.47 14.74 17.05
N LEU A 132 -5.31 15.13 16.51
CA LEU A 132 -4.52 14.29 15.59
C LEU A 132 -3.48 13.41 16.30
N GLN A 133 -3.14 13.70 17.55
CA GLN A 133 -2.15 12.96 18.34
C GLN A 133 -2.35 11.44 18.35
N PRO A 134 -3.57 10.89 18.59
CA PRO A 134 -3.77 9.45 18.63
C PRO A 134 -3.47 8.79 17.27
N TYR A 135 -3.80 9.47 16.16
CA TYR A 135 -3.56 8.96 14.81
C TYR A 135 -2.08 9.04 14.43
N ALA A 136 -1.40 10.14 14.77
CA ALA A 136 0.04 10.29 14.56
C ALA A 136 0.82 9.21 15.33
N GLN A 137 0.42 8.93 16.58
CA GLN A 137 1.02 7.86 17.38
C GLN A 137 0.78 6.48 16.76
N ALA A 138 -0.46 6.16 16.39
CA ALA A 138 -0.79 4.89 15.74
C ALA A 138 0.00 4.69 14.43
N LEU A 139 0.17 5.76 13.64
CA LEU A 139 0.94 5.74 12.40
C LEU A 139 2.44 5.54 12.66
N ARG A 140 3.03 6.21 13.66
CA ARG A 140 4.44 5.99 14.06
C ARG A 140 4.68 4.54 14.49
N GLU A 141 3.74 3.95 15.24
CA GLU A 141 3.84 2.55 15.65
C GLU A 141 3.75 1.58 14.46
N ALA A 142 2.85 1.83 13.52
CA ALA A 142 2.74 1.05 12.29
C ALA A 142 4.02 1.16 11.44
N ALA A 143 4.55 2.38 11.26
CA ALA A 143 5.80 2.64 10.56
C ALA A 143 6.99 1.94 11.22
N SER A 144 7.06 1.93 12.56
CA SER A 144 8.09 1.20 13.32
C SER A 144 7.98 -0.32 13.10
N ARG A 145 6.77 -0.89 13.12
CA ARG A 145 6.56 -2.31 12.80
C ARG A 145 6.99 -2.65 11.37
N ALA A 146 6.64 -1.82 10.39
CA ALA A 146 7.06 -1.98 9.01
C ALA A 146 8.59 -1.93 8.87
N ALA A 147 9.25 -0.96 9.50
CA ALA A 147 10.71 -0.83 9.49
C ALA A 147 11.40 -2.07 10.10
N ASN A 148 10.90 -2.56 11.24
CA ASN A 148 11.45 -3.72 11.93
C ASN A 148 11.26 -5.01 11.13
N SER A 149 10.07 -5.24 10.59
CA SER A 149 9.78 -6.39 9.71
C SER A 149 10.65 -6.38 8.46
N SER A 150 10.84 -5.20 7.86
CA SER A 150 11.68 -5.03 6.66
C SER A 150 13.14 -5.33 6.94
N ARG A 151 13.66 -4.84 8.07
CA ARG A 151 15.04 -5.12 8.52
C ARG A 151 15.26 -6.61 8.77
N LEU A 152 14.32 -7.26 9.45
CA LEU A 152 14.38 -8.70 9.72
C LEU A 152 14.34 -9.51 8.41
N ALA A 153 13.45 -9.15 7.48
CA ALA A 153 13.36 -9.78 6.18
C ALA A 153 14.69 -9.66 5.40
N ALA A 154 15.27 -8.46 5.35
CA ALA A 154 16.55 -8.22 4.70
C ALA A 154 17.69 -9.05 5.34
N GLN A 155 17.77 -9.08 6.67
CA GLN A 155 18.76 -9.87 7.41
C GLN A 155 18.64 -11.38 7.11
N ARG A 156 17.42 -11.92 7.14
CA ARG A 156 17.18 -13.33 6.86
C ARG A 156 17.45 -13.70 5.40
N MET A 157 17.07 -12.85 4.45
CA MET A 157 17.41 -13.06 3.04
C MET A 157 18.92 -13.04 2.80
N ALA A 158 19.65 -12.13 3.45
CA ALA A 158 21.12 -12.10 3.41
C ALA A 158 21.75 -13.36 4.04
N GLY A 159 21.09 -13.94 5.06
CA GLY A 159 21.46 -15.23 5.66
C GLY A 159 21.06 -16.47 4.83
N GLY A 160 20.47 -16.29 3.64
CA GLY A 160 20.07 -17.38 2.74
C GLY A 160 18.64 -17.90 2.92
N GLU A 161 17.87 -17.38 3.88
CA GLU A 161 16.47 -17.77 4.14
C GLU A 161 15.48 -17.10 3.17
N ILE A 162 15.73 -17.20 1.86
CA ILE A 162 14.91 -16.52 0.84
C ILE A 162 13.47 -17.05 0.83
N ARG A 163 13.28 -18.37 0.75
CA ARG A 163 11.94 -18.98 0.66
C ARG A 163 11.07 -18.70 1.90
N PRO A 164 11.55 -18.87 3.15
CA PRO A 164 10.78 -18.52 4.33
C PRO A 164 10.37 -17.04 4.38
N VAL A 165 11.24 -16.12 3.94
CA VAL A 165 10.89 -14.69 3.89
C VAL A 165 9.80 -14.44 2.85
N LEU A 166 9.97 -14.95 1.62
CA LEU A 166 8.99 -14.74 0.54
C LEU A 166 7.65 -15.44 0.79
N ALA A 167 7.59 -16.49 1.61
CA ALA A 167 6.33 -17.09 2.06
C ALA A 167 5.44 -16.10 2.84
N ASN A 168 6.03 -15.04 3.39
CA ASN A 168 5.33 -13.98 4.11
C ASN A 168 5.03 -12.74 3.25
N ALA A 169 5.29 -12.79 1.94
CA ALA A 169 5.14 -11.65 1.05
C ALA A 169 3.74 -11.03 1.10
N HIS A 170 2.68 -11.84 1.10
CA HIS A 170 1.31 -11.33 1.20
C HIS A 170 1.08 -10.58 2.52
N TRP A 171 1.51 -11.12 3.65
CA TRP A 171 1.38 -10.43 4.94
C TRP A 171 2.20 -9.16 5.01
N TYR A 172 3.37 -9.14 4.37
CA TYR A 172 4.17 -7.93 4.24
C TYR A 172 3.47 -6.85 3.38
N MET A 173 2.81 -7.25 2.28
CA MET A 173 1.97 -6.36 1.47
C MET A 173 0.84 -5.74 2.31
N GLN A 174 0.17 -6.54 3.15
CA GLN A 174 -0.89 -6.04 4.05
C GLN A 174 -0.36 -5.17 5.20
N LEU A 175 0.91 -5.34 5.59
CA LEU A 175 1.55 -4.51 6.62
C LEU A 175 1.91 -3.12 6.09
N LEU A 176 2.32 -3.03 4.81
CA LEU A 176 2.77 -1.78 4.20
C LEU A 176 1.64 -0.94 3.60
N GLY A 177 0.60 -1.57 3.04
CA GLY A 177 -0.57 -0.85 2.55
C GLY A 177 -1.53 -0.49 3.67
#